data_AF-A0A7Z1R4Q0-F1
#
_entry.id   AF-A0A7Z1R4Q0-F1
#
_cell.length_a   1.000
_cell.length_b   1.000
_cell.length_c   1.000
_cell.angle_alpha   90.00
_cell.angle_beta   90.00
_cell.angle_gamma   90.00
#
_symmetry.space_group_name_H-M   'P 1'
#
loop_
_entity.id
_entity.type
_entity.pdbx_description
1 polymer ?
#
loop_
_entity_poly.entity_id
_entity_poly.type
_entity_poly.pdbx_seq_one_letter_code
_entity_poly.pdbx_strand_id
1 'polypeptide(L)' 'MDAARWEYKIINIRSENYRLDPNYGSQLNELGDDGWELVAITAINFKTGATDHIGMVFKRRKP' A
#
# COMPACT_ATOMS: atom_id res chain seq x y z
N MET A 1 11.06 -13.99 -24.66
CA MET A 1 11.07 -13.74 -23.21
C MET A 1 9.63 -13.68 -22.78
N ASP A 2 9.18 -14.55 -21.89
CA ASP A 2 7.83 -14.43 -21.34
C ASP A 2 7.68 -13.08 -20.65
N ALA A 3 6.54 -12.43 -20.88
CA ALA A 3 6.25 -11.15 -20.23
C ALA A 3 6.25 -11.36 -18.71
N ALA A 4 6.94 -10.47 -18.00
CA ALA A 4 6.94 -10.43 -16.55
C ALA A 4 5.49 -10.42 -16.02
N ARG A 5 5.08 -11.49 -15.33
CA ARG A 5 3.81 -11.52 -14.61
C ARG A 5 4.03 -11.00 -13.19
N TRP A 6 3.07 -10.19 -12.73
CA TRP A 6 3.11 -9.53 -11.43
C TRP A 6 1.90 -9.94 -10.61
N GLU A 7 2.13 -10.13 -9.32
CA GLU A 7 1.07 -10.20 -8.32
C GLU A 7 0.87 -8.81 -7.72
N TYR A 8 -0.37 -8.46 -7.40
CA TYR A 8 -0.73 -7.18 -6.81
C TYR A 8 -1.42 -7.38 -5.46
N LYS A 9 -1.12 -6.51 -4.51
CA LYS A 9 -1.76 -6.45 -3.19
C LYS A 9 -2.16 -5.01 -2.90
N ILE A 10 -3.39 -4.79 -2.44
CA ILE A 10 -3.88 -3.47 -2.05
C ILE A 10 -4.18 -3.51 -0.55
N ILE A 11 -3.61 -2.58 0.19
CA ILE A 11 -3.83 -2.44 1.64
C ILE A 11 -4.47 -1.09 1.88
N ASN A 12 -5.59 -1.07 2.58
CA ASN A 12 -6.28 0.14 2.97
C ASN A 12 -5.97 0.40 4.44
N ILE A 13 -5.39 1.55 4.73
CA ILE A 13 -5.09 1.97 6.10
C ILE A 13 -5.82 3.27 6.42
N ARG A 14 -6.19 3.42 7.68
CA ARG A 14 -6.77 4.65 8.17
C ARG A 14 -5.65 5.69 8.29
N SER A 15 -5.86 6.86 7.71
CA SER A 15 -5.03 8.04 7.95
C SER A 15 -5.69 8.92 8.99
N GLU A 16 -4.88 9.44 9.92
CA GLU A 16 -5.32 10.49 10.85
C GLU A 16 -4.59 11.79 10.48
N ASN A 17 -5.34 12.88 10.27
CA ASN A 17 -4.79 14.18 9.87
C ASN A 17 -3.85 14.11 8.64
N TYR A 18 -4.17 13.27 7.66
CA TYR A 18 -3.36 13.04 6.46
C TYR A 18 -1.97 12.45 6.73
N ARG A 19 -1.76 11.81 7.88
CA ARG A 19 -0.51 11.15 8.24
C ARG A 19 -0.70 9.64 8.33
N LEU A 20 0.35 8.92 7.94
CA LEU A 20 0.50 7.50 8.24
C LEU A 20 1.06 7.36 9.65
N ASP A 21 0.52 6.43 10.43
CA ASP A 21 1.09 6.08 11.72
C ASP A 21 2.53 5.54 11.51
N PRO A 22 3.57 6.13 12.14
CA PRO A 22 4.93 5.59 12.07
C PRO A 22 5.05 4.11 12.50
N ASN A 23 4.11 3.62 13.31
CA ASN A 23 4.07 2.22 13.75
C ASN A 23 3.78 1.24 12.61
N TYR A 24 3.34 1.70 11.43
CA TYR A 24 3.23 0.85 10.24
C TYR A 24 4.58 0.34 9.72
N GLY A 25 5.72 0.89 10.19
CA GLY A 25 7.05 0.50 9.72
C GLY A 25 7.34 -1.00 9.82
N SER A 26 6.93 -1.67 10.91
CA SER A 26 7.13 -3.12 11.06
C SER A 26 6.36 -3.91 10.00
N GLN A 27 5.09 -3.57 9.78
CA GLN A 27 4.25 -4.21 8.77
C GLN A 27 4.75 -3.97 7.35
N LEU A 28 5.29 -2.77 7.08
CA LEU A 28 5.90 -2.45 5.79
C LEU A 28 7.19 -3.26 5.56
N ASN A 29 8.00 -3.48 6.61
CA ASN A 29 9.18 -4.33 6.52
C ASN A 29 8.81 -5.78 6.24
N GLU A 30 7.81 -6.34 6.93
CA GLU A 30 7.30 -7.70 6.68
C GLU A 30 6.85 -7.88 5.23
N LEU A 31 6.19 -6.87 4.64
CA LEU A 31 5.84 -6.88 3.22
C LEU A 31 7.07 -6.87 2.31
N GLY A 32 8.08 -6.07 2.66
CA GLY A 32 9.35 -6.02 1.94
C GLY A 32 10.09 -7.37 1.97
N ASP A 33 10.12 -8.04 3.12
CA ASP A 33 10.72 -9.35 3.31
C ASP A 33 10.03 -10.42 2.44
N ASP A 34 8.72 -10.30 2.25
CA ASP A 34 7.89 -11.12 1.34
C ASP A 34 8.04 -10.75 -0.15
N GLY A 35 8.90 -9.79 -0.48
CA GLY A 35 9.20 -9.32 -1.83
C GLY A 35 8.18 -8.33 -2.40
N TRP A 36 7.30 -7.75 -1.57
CA TRP A 36 6.35 -6.72 -2.01
C TRP A 36 7.00 -5.35 -2.09
N GLU A 37 6.85 -4.70 -3.23
CA GLU A 37 7.31 -3.33 -3.50
C GLU A 37 6.10 -2.39 -3.54
N LEU A 38 6.12 -1.30 -2.77
CA LEU A 38 5.11 -0.25 -2.84
C LEU A 38 5.27 0.53 -4.15
N VAL A 39 4.20 0.62 -4.95
CA VAL A 39 4.23 1.27 -6.27
C VAL A 39 3.24 2.41 -6.43
N ALA A 40 2.21 2.50 -5.59
CA ALA A 40 1.29 3.63 -5.61
C ALA A 40 0.63 3.85 -4.24
N ILE A 41 0.26 5.11 -3.99
CA ILE A 41 -0.56 5.54 -2.87
C ILE A 41 -1.73 6.35 -3.42
N THR A 42 -2.95 6.06 -2.99
CA THR A 42 -4.16 6.77 -3.41
C THR A 42 -5.05 7.08 -2.21
N ALA A 43 -5.70 8.24 -2.21
CA ALA A 43 -6.75 8.53 -1.23
C ALA A 43 -8.03 7.81 -1.65
N ILE A 44 -8.59 6.97 -0.77
CA ILE A 44 -9.77 6.15 -1.11
C ILE A 44 -11.08 6.86 -0.75
N ASN A 45 -11.06 7.78 0.22
CA ASN A 45 -12.27 8.43 0.70
C ASN A 45 -12.19 9.94 0.51
N PHE A 46 -13.12 10.47 -0.28
CA PHE A 46 -13.40 11.90 -0.41
C PHE A 46 -14.89 12.12 -0.11
N LYS A 47 -15.29 12.00 1.16
CA LYS A 47 -16.60 12.48 1.62
C LYS A 47 -16.39 13.38 2.83
N THR A 48 -16.98 14.58 2.76
CA THR A 48 -17.06 15.56 3.86
C THR A 48 -15.73 16.12 4.41
N GLY A 49 -14.71 16.26 3.58
CA GLY A 49 -13.55 17.13 3.87
C GLY A 49 -12.41 16.52 4.70
N ALA A 50 -12.54 15.27 5.16
CA ALA A 50 -11.44 14.52 5.78
C ALA A 50 -11.13 13.26 4.95
N THR A 51 -9.84 13.07 4.61
CA THR A 51 -9.38 11.80 4.04
C THR A 51 -9.08 10.87 5.20
N ASP A 52 -9.97 9.92 5.43
CA ASP A 52 -9.77 8.94 6.51
C ASP A 52 -9.03 7.69 6.06
N HIS A 53 -8.95 7.40 4.75
CA HIS A 53 -8.37 6.15 4.26
C HIS A 53 -7.42 6.37 3.07
N ILE A 54 -6.28 5.69 3.16
CA ILE A 54 -5.25 5.63 2.14
C ILE A 54 -5.13 4.19 1.64
N GLY A 55 -5.20 4.03 0.32
CA GLY A 55 -4.88 2.80 -0.38
C GLY A 55 -3.42 2.77 -0.77
N MET A 56 -2.73 1.71 -0.39
CA MET A 56 -1.37 1.42 -0.80
C MET A 56 -1.39 0.23 -1.75
N VAL A 57 -0.80 0.40 -2.93
CA VAL A 57 -0.72 -0.65 -3.95
C VAL A 57 0.71 -1.18 -3.99
N PHE A 58 0.83 -2.49 -3.80
CA PHE A 58 2.08 -3.21 -3.86
C PHE A 58 2.10 -4.15 -5.07
N LYS A 59 3.28 -4.40 -5.61
CA LYS A 59 3.52 -5.45 -6.60
C LYS A 59 4.65 -6.37 -6.14
N ARG A 60 4.64 -7.61 -6.61
CA ARG A 60 5.82 -8.50 -6.56
C ARG A 60 5.88 -9.39 -7.79
N ARG A 61 7.07 -9.93 -8.07
CA ARG A 61 7.22 -10.90 -9.17
C ARG A 61 6.38 -12.15 -8.86
N LYS A 62 5.60 -12.57 -9.85
CA LYS A 62 4.95 -13.88 -9.80
C LYS A 62 6.02 -14.95 -10.07
N PRO A 63 6.16 -15.98 -9.20
CA PRO A 63 7.03 -17.12 -9.47
C PRO A 63 6.69 -17.81 -10.80
#